data_AF-A0A9P3F6B9-F1
#
_entry.id   AF-A0A9P3F6B9-F1
#
_cell.length_a   1.000
_cell.length_b   1.000
_cell.length_c   1.000
_cell.angle_alpha   90.00
_cell.angle_beta   90.00
_cell.angle_gamma   90.00
#
_symmetry.space_group_name_H-M   'P 1'
#
loop_
_entity.id
_entity.type
_entity.pdbx_description
1 polymer ?
#
loop_
_entity_poly.entity_id
_entity_poly.type
_entity_poly.pdbx_seq_one_letter_code
_entity_poly.pdbx_strand_id
1 'polypeptide(L)'
;MNPEVNRASEPDPNGDVVLMVSPPKQPRAYAPSRICSDGEAGVVRYRASSKHLSLASQYFEKRLKEELGAGEELQKNGRVEIDVPDTDPETFSILLDLMHCRTQEVPTSVTFDELVELAVQVDYFKCHGVLGLYPARWIEPWKAKRPNAYCDEIVKWIFVSGVFNDCELYASVTCLAIRQSKDIINPLDLPIPLSVTGEPI
;
A
#
# COMPACT_ATOMS: atom_id res chain seq x y z
N MET A 1 -6.57 31.55 -5.29
CA MET A 1 -5.62 31.26 -6.39
C MET A 1 -5.30 29.78 -6.33
N ASN A 2 -5.82 29.01 -7.27
CA ASN A 2 -5.42 27.62 -7.48
C ASN A 2 -3.99 27.59 -8.03
N PRO A 3 -3.11 26.72 -7.51
CA PRO A 3 -2.12 26.07 -8.33
C PRO A 3 -2.63 24.66 -8.64
N GLU A 4 -3.01 24.48 -9.90
CA GLU A 4 -2.89 23.25 -10.69
C GLU A 4 -2.84 21.91 -9.91
N VAL A 5 -3.94 21.16 -9.98
CA VAL A 5 -3.92 19.70 -9.84
C VAL A 5 -2.82 19.17 -10.76
N ASN A 6 -1.71 18.80 -10.12
CA ASN A 6 -0.50 18.40 -10.80
C ASN A 6 -0.80 17.15 -11.63
N ARG A 7 -0.37 17.18 -12.90
CA ARG A 7 -0.66 16.16 -13.91
C ARG A 7 -0.31 14.79 -13.35
N ALA A 8 -1.19 13.80 -13.50
CA ALA A 8 -0.82 12.40 -13.36
C ALA A 8 0.37 12.15 -14.30
N SER A 9 1.57 12.11 -13.74
CA SER A 9 2.78 11.76 -14.48
C SER A 9 2.65 10.29 -14.86
N GLU A 10 2.34 10.01 -16.12
CA GLU A 10 2.31 8.63 -16.63
C GLU A 10 3.57 7.88 -16.15
N PRO A 11 3.43 6.79 -15.37
CA PRO A 11 4.58 6.11 -14.79
C PRO A 11 5.59 5.62 -15.81
N ASP A 12 5.06 5.07 -16.91
CA ASP A 12 5.82 4.67 -18.08
C ASP A 12 5.06 5.05 -19.36
N PRO A 13 5.48 6.11 -20.07
CA PRO A 13 4.86 6.52 -21.34
C PRO A 13 5.09 5.52 -22.48
N ASN A 14 5.93 4.50 -22.29
CA ASN A 14 6.12 3.38 -23.21
C ASN A 14 5.53 2.07 -22.66
N GLY A 15 4.84 2.11 -21.52
CA GLY A 15 4.26 0.95 -20.87
C GLY A 15 3.26 0.20 -21.77
N ASP A 16 3.24 -1.12 -21.63
CA ASP A 16 2.37 -2.08 -22.34
C ASP A 16 1.15 -2.50 -21.50
N VAL A 17 1.06 -2.00 -20.26
CA VAL A 17 -0.06 -2.25 -19.33
C VAL A 17 -0.71 -0.94 -18.94
N VAL A 18 -2.05 -0.94 -18.88
CA VAL A 18 -2.86 0.13 -18.30
C VAL A 18 -3.51 -0.41 -17.03
N LEU A 19 -3.22 0.23 -15.90
CA LEU A 19 -3.80 -0.10 -14.60
C LEU A 19 -4.96 0.85 -14.32
N MET A 20 -6.14 0.30 -14.07
CA MET A 20 -7.34 1.04 -13.68
C MET A 20 -7.52 0.95 -12.18
N VAL A 21 -7.00 1.94 -11.46
CA VAL A 21 -6.98 1.95 -9.99
C VAL A 21 -8.23 2.66 -9.49
N SER A 22 -9.04 1.96 -8.70
CA SER A 22 -10.23 2.55 -8.08
C SER A 22 -10.10 2.60 -6.56
N PRO A 23 -10.41 3.74 -5.93
CA PRO A 23 -10.29 3.91 -4.49
C PRO A 23 -11.29 3.04 -3.71
N PRO A 24 -11.06 2.83 -2.40
CA PRO A 24 -12.00 2.17 -1.52
C PRO A 24 -13.38 2.83 -1.56
N LYS A 25 -14.43 2.00 -1.63
CA LYS A 25 -15.83 2.47 -1.59
C LYS A 25 -16.26 2.94 -0.20
N GLN A 26 -15.55 2.53 0.84
CA GLN A 26 -15.84 2.86 2.23
C GLN A 26 -14.54 3.27 2.96
N PRO A 27 -14.62 4.17 3.96
CA PRO A 27 -13.46 4.52 4.76
C PRO A 27 -12.89 3.31 5.46
N ARG A 28 -11.56 3.19 5.49
CA ARG A 28 -10.87 2.11 6.20
C ARG A 28 -10.80 2.45 7.69
N ALA A 29 -11.06 1.49 8.58
CA ALA A 29 -11.01 1.74 10.02
C ALA A 29 -9.64 2.25 10.49
N TYR A 30 -8.55 1.79 9.87
CA TYR A 30 -7.20 2.30 10.14
C TYR A 30 -6.87 3.65 9.48
N ALA A 31 -7.71 4.19 8.58
CA ALA A 31 -7.49 5.47 7.90
C ALA A 31 -8.82 6.23 7.66
N PRO A 32 -9.54 6.61 8.74
CA PRO A 32 -10.88 7.20 8.63
C PRO A 32 -10.87 8.63 8.07
N SER A 33 -9.70 9.28 8.04
CA SER A 33 -9.47 10.62 7.51
C SER A 33 -9.34 10.67 5.99
N ARG A 34 -9.13 9.52 5.31
CA ARG A 34 -9.02 9.46 3.86
C ARG A 34 -10.39 9.58 3.20
N ILE A 35 -10.48 10.46 2.21
CA ILE A 35 -11.72 10.75 1.48
C ILE A 35 -12.01 9.58 0.52
N CYS A 36 -13.20 8.99 0.62
CA CYS A 36 -13.71 8.04 -0.38
C CYS A 36 -14.44 8.81 -1.49
N SER A 37 -14.21 8.44 -2.75
CA SER A 37 -15.01 8.96 -3.86
C SER A 37 -16.25 8.09 -4.07
N ASP A 38 -17.42 8.73 -4.17
CA ASP A 38 -18.68 8.07 -4.50
C ASP A 38 -18.79 7.86 -6.03
N GLY A 39 -18.80 6.61 -6.50
CA GLY A 39 -18.98 6.23 -7.91
C GLY A 39 -17.73 6.21 -8.82
N GLU A 40 -17.92 5.86 -10.10
CA GLU A 40 -16.89 5.72 -11.16
C GLU A 40 -15.99 6.97 -11.38
N ALA A 41 -16.29 8.10 -10.74
CA ALA A 41 -15.55 9.36 -10.84
C ALA A 41 -14.17 9.36 -10.16
N GLY A 42 -13.76 8.25 -9.51
CA GLY A 42 -12.48 8.11 -8.82
C GLY A 42 -11.43 7.23 -9.50
N VAL A 43 -11.72 6.64 -10.67
CA VAL A 43 -10.77 5.73 -11.32
C VAL A 43 -9.58 6.50 -11.90
N VAL A 44 -8.38 6.18 -11.41
CA VAL A 44 -7.11 6.72 -11.92
C VAL A 44 -6.47 5.70 -12.85
N ARG A 45 -6.06 6.15 -14.04
CA ARG A 45 -5.37 5.31 -15.01
C ARG A 45 -3.87 5.53 -14.93
N TYR A 46 -3.14 4.46 -14.71
CA TYR A 46 -1.68 4.46 -14.78
C TYR A 46 -1.21 3.64 -15.95
N ARG A 47 -0.14 4.10 -16.60
CA ARG A 47 0.56 3.34 -17.62
C ARG A 47 1.88 2.84 -17.08
N ALA A 48 2.15 1.55 -17.23
CA ALA A 48 3.28 0.88 -16.62
C ALA A 48 3.85 -0.23 -17.52
N SER A 49 5.09 -0.62 -17.28
CA SER A 49 5.70 -1.78 -17.95
C SER A 49 5.34 -3.08 -17.25
N SER A 50 4.80 -4.05 -18.00
CA SER A 50 4.56 -5.42 -17.54
C SER A 50 5.80 -6.06 -16.94
N LYS A 51 6.99 -5.76 -17.47
CA LYS A 51 8.28 -6.30 -17.00
C LYS A 51 8.67 -5.73 -15.66
N HIS A 52 8.55 -4.42 -15.46
CA HIS A 52 8.82 -3.79 -14.17
C HIS A 52 7.84 -4.29 -13.10
N LEU A 53 6.55 -4.32 -13.42
CA LEU A 53 5.52 -4.84 -12.52
C LEU A 53 5.78 -6.30 -12.13
N SER A 54 6.03 -7.17 -13.11
CA SER A 54 6.28 -8.61 -12.87
C SER A 54 7.56 -8.86 -12.06
N LEU A 55 8.60 -8.07 -12.29
CA LEU A 55 9.85 -8.20 -11.55
C LEU A 55 9.70 -7.74 -10.09
N ALA A 56 8.93 -6.68 -9.89
CA ALA A 56 8.78 -6.01 -8.59
C ALA A 56 7.73 -6.63 -7.66
N SER A 57 6.72 -7.30 -8.22
CA SER A 57 5.53 -7.71 -7.49
C SER A 57 5.09 -9.11 -7.90
N GLN A 58 5.04 -10.01 -6.92
CA GLN A 58 4.53 -11.37 -7.14
C GLN A 58 3.05 -11.36 -7.54
N TYR A 59 2.28 -10.40 -7.02
CA TYR A 59 0.89 -10.19 -7.42
C TYR A 59 0.80 -9.91 -8.92
N PHE A 60 1.54 -8.91 -9.42
CA PHE A 60 1.47 -8.53 -10.83
C PHE A 60 2.11 -9.58 -11.72
N GLU A 61 3.18 -10.27 -11.30
CA GLU A 61 3.75 -11.39 -12.05
C GLU A 61 2.70 -12.47 -12.33
N LYS A 62 1.94 -12.86 -11.30
CA LYS A 62 0.88 -13.85 -11.43
C LYS A 62 -0.28 -13.33 -12.28
N ARG A 63 -0.77 -12.12 -11.97
CA ARG A 63 -1.90 -11.51 -12.67
C ARG A 63 -1.63 -11.34 -14.17
N LEU A 64 -0.44 -10.86 -14.53
CA LEU A 64 -0.04 -10.69 -15.93
C LEU A 64 0.10 -12.04 -16.65
N LYS A 65 0.63 -13.09 -15.99
CA LYS A 65 0.67 -14.43 -16.61
C LYS A 65 -0.74 -14.96 -16.92
N GLU A 66 -1.71 -14.73 -16.04
CA GLU A 66 -3.11 -15.13 -16.24
C GLU A 66 -3.74 -14.37 -17.41
N GLU A 67 -3.60 -13.04 -17.44
CA GLU A 67 -4.16 -12.19 -18.51
C GLU A 67 -3.52 -12.45 -19.88
N LEU A 68 -2.19 -12.58 -19.92
CA LEU A 68 -1.46 -12.89 -21.16
C LEU A 68 -1.74 -14.33 -21.63
N GLY A 69 -1.91 -15.28 -20.70
CA GLY A 69 -2.22 -16.68 -20.98
C GLY A 69 -3.65 -16.90 -21.49
N ALA A 70 -4.58 -16.00 -21.17
CA ALA A 70 -5.95 -15.99 -21.70
C ALA A 70 -6.02 -15.58 -23.19
N GLY A 71 -4.92 -15.07 -23.79
CA GLY A 71 -4.68 -15.02 -25.25
C GLY A 71 -5.58 -14.09 -26.09
N GLU A 72 -6.70 -13.59 -25.57
CA GLU A 72 -7.70 -12.84 -26.36
C GLU A 72 -7.50 -11.31 -26.36
N GLU A 73 -6.94 -10.73 -25.30
CA GLU A 73 -6.85 -9.27 -25.10
C GLU A 73 -5.71 -8.60 -25.89
N LEU A 74 -4.49 -9.15 -25.87
CA LEU A 74 -3.35 -8.52 -26.57
C LEU A 74 -3.51 -8.46 -28.08
N GLN A 75 -4.24 -9.41 -28.68
CA GLN A 75 -4.43 -9.47 -30.11
C GLN A 75 -5.40 -8.40 -30.63
N LYS A 76 -6.28 -7.85 -29.79
CA LYS A 76 -7.27 -6.84 -30.20
C LYS A 76 -6.78 -5.40 -30.02
N ASN A 77 -6.16 -5.07 -28.88
CA ASN A 77 -5.89 -3.67 -28.51
C ASN A 77 -4.41 -3.31 -28.36
N GLY A 78 -3.50 -4.29 -28.45
CA GLY A 78 -2.05 -4.07 -28.31
C GLY A 78 -1.57 -3.65 -26.91
N ARG A 79 -2.46 -3.69 -25.90
CA ARG A 79 -2.20 -3.38 -24.49
C ARG A 79 -3.04 -4.28 -23.60
N VAL A 80 -2.56 -4.52 -22.38
CA VAL A 80 -3.30 -5.26 -21.34
C VAL A 80 -3.90 -4.24 -20.37
N GLU A 81 -5.21 -4.32 -20.13
CA GLU A 81 -5.88 -3.54 -19.09
C GLU A 81 -6.07 -4.39 -17.83
N ILE A 82 -5.71 -3.86 -16.66
CA ILE A 82 -5.85 -4.54 -15.37
C ILE A 82 -6.60 -3.65 -14.41
N ASP A 83 -7.73 -4.13 -13.91
CA ASP A 83 -8.44 -3.52 -12.80
C ASP A 83 -7.71 -3.74 -11.48
N VAL A 84 -7.52 -2.66 -10.72
CA VAL A 84 -6.92 -2.65 -9.39
C VAL A 84 -7.90 -1.97 -8.43
N PRO A 85 -8.95 -2.70 -7.99
CA PRO A 85 -9.98 -2.12 -7.14
C PRO A 85 -9.53 -1.99 -5.68
N ASP A 86 -10.26 -1.16 -4.92
CA ASP A 86 -10.02 -0.94 -3.48
C ASP A 86 -8.54 -0.61 -3.18
N THR A 87 -7.99 0.35 -3.92
CA THR A 87 -6.60 0.75 -3.83
C THR A 87 -6.50 2.26 -3.83
N ASP A 88 -5.84 2.83 -2.82
CA ASP A 88 -5.60 4.27 -2.73
C ASP A 88 -4.65 4.72 -3.87
N PRO A 89 -5.11 5.56 -4.82
CA PRO A 89 -4.33 5.88 -6.01
C PRO A 89 -3.03 6.63 -5.72
N GLU A 90 -3.04 7.53 -4.73
CA GLU A 90 -1.86 8.35 -4.37
C GLU A 90 -0.75 7.46 -3.82
N THR A 91 -1.11 6.56 -2.91
CA THR A 91 -0.15 5.59 -2.34
C THR A 91 0.34 4.60 -3.38
N PHE A 92 -0.55 4.17 -4.28
CA PHE A 92 -0.19 3.28 -5.37
C PHE A 92 0.78 3.93 -6.36
N SER A 93 0.66 5.24 -6.63
CA SER A 93 1.61 5.98 -7.46
C SER A 93 3.03 5.89 -6.92
N ILE A 94 3.21 6.03 -5.60
CA ILE A 94 4.53 5.89 -4.95
C ILE A 94 5.12 4.49 -5.18
N LEU A 95 4.29 3.45 -5.09
CA LEU A 95 4.74 2.09 -5.38
C LEU A 95 5.12 1.93 -6.85
N LEU A 96 4.37 2.50 -7.79
CA LEU A 96 4.72 2.48 -9.20
C LEU A 96 6.04 3.19 -9.49
N ASP A 97 6.30 4.34 -8.83
CA ASP A 97 7.58 5.04 -8.93
C ASP A 97 8.74 4.17 -8.47
N LEU A 98 8.58 3.48 -7.35
CA LEU A 98 9.57 2.53 -6.84
C LEU A 98 9.78 1.34 -7.80
N MET A 99 8.70 0.77 -8.33
CA MET A 99 8.76 -0.32 -9.31
C MET A 99 9.47 0.08 -10.61
N HIS A 100 9.39 1.35 -11.00
CA HIS A 100 10.01 1.91 -12.21
C HIS A 100 11.32 2.65 -11.93
N CYS A 101 11.88 2.51 -10.73
CA CYS A 101 13.13 3.17 -10.33
C CYS A 101 13.11 4.71 -10.46
N ARG A 102 11.93 5.35 -10.41
CA ARG A 102 11.74 6.81 -10.44
C ARG A 102 11.91 7.41 -9.05
N THR A 103 13.06 7.16 -8.44
CA THR A 103 13.34 7.52 -7.04
C THR A 103 13.27 9.01 -6.73
N GLN A 104 13.34 9.89 -7.74
CA GLN A 104 13.19 11.33 -7.56
C GLN A 104 11.74 11.76 -7.31
N GLU A 105 10.76 10.97 -7.75
CA GLU A 105 9.33 11.24 -7.52
C GLU A 105 8.86 10.67 -6.17
N VAL A 106 9.67 9.80 -5.55
CA VAL A 106 9.32 9.16 -4.28
C VAL A 106 9.49 10.15 -3.12
N PRO A 107 8.45 10.39 -2.30
CA PRO A 107 8.50 11.37 -1.23
C PRO A 107 9.53 11.00 -0.16
N THR A 108 10.26 12.00 0.35
CA THR A 108 11.25 11.80 1.42
C THR A 108 10.61 11.58 2.79
N SER A 109 9.36 12.01 2.97
CA SER A 109 8.58 11.91 4.19
C SER A 109 7.12 11.65 3.86
N VAL A 110 6.45 10.88 4.70
CA VAL A 110 5.01 10.58 4.60
C VAL A 110 4.36 10.78 5.97
N THR A 111 3.06 11.05 5.98
CA THR A 111 2.22 11.01 7.17
C THR A 111 2.15 9.59 7.74
N PHE A 112 1.79 9.44 9.02
CA PHE A 112 1.64 8.11 9.59
C PHE A 112 0.51 7.30 8.92
N ASP A 113 -0.61 7.95 8.55
CA ASP A 113 -1.69 7.28 7.83
C ASP A 113 -1.27 6.85 6.40
N GLU A 114 -0.41 7.62 5.72
CA GLU A 114 0.24 7.20 4.45
C GLU A 114 1.20 6.04 4.64
N LEU A 115 1.98 6.03 5.73
CA LEU A 115 2.87 4.91 6.04
C LEU A 115 2.11 3.60 6.26
N VAL A 116 0.96 3.67 6.93
CA VAL A 116 0.07 2.52 7.16
C VAL A 116 -0.56 2.06 5.85
N GLU A 117 -1.06 2.98 5.02
CA GLU A 117 -1.62 2.67 3.71
C GLU A 117 -0.56 2.03 2.78
N LEU A 118 0.69 2.55 2.80
CA LEU A 118 1.83 1.96 2.09
C LEU A 118 2.07 0.53 2.56
N ALA A 119 2.08 0.28 3.87
CA ALA A 119 2.27 -1.06 4.41
C ALA A 119 1.17 -2.03 3.92
N VAL A 120 -0.09 -1.57 3.87
CA VAL A 120 -1.20 -2.41 3.37
C VAL A 120 -1.01 -2.77 1.91
N GLN A 121 -0.70 -1.78 1.06
CA GLN A 121 -0.51 -2.03 -0.36
C GLN A 121 0.75 -2.86 -0.64
N VAL A 122 1.84 -2.65 0.10
CA VAL A 122 3.06 -3.45 -0.01
C VAL A 122 2.80 -4.91 0.31
N ASP A 123 2.05 -5.17 1.38
CA ASP A 123 1.67 -6.54 1.73
C ASP A 123 0.71 -7.13 0.69
N TYR A 124 -0.26 -6.36 0.20
CA TYR A 124 -1.22 -6.82 -0.80
C TYR A 124 -0.54 -7.17 -2.14
N PHE A 125 0.23 -6.24 -2.70
CA PHE A 125 0.94 -6.41 -3.97
C PHE A 125 2.22 -7.25 -3.83
N LYS A 126 2.60 -7.66 -2.61
CA LYS A 126 3.80 -8.46 -2.33
C LYS A 126 5.05 -7.88 -2.98
N CYS A 127 5.28 -6.57 -2.78
CA CYS A 127 6.34 -5.81 -3.45
C CYS A 127 7.41 -5.23 -2.49
N HIS A 128 7.62 -5.86 -1.33
CA HIS A 128 8.59 -5.44 -0.31
C HIS A 128 10.00 -5.12 -0.86
N GLY A 129 10.45 -5.86 -1.87
CA GLY A 129 11.80 -5.72 -2.44
C GLY A 129 12.07 -4.36 -3.08
N VAL A 130 11.06 -3.67 -3.63
CA VAL A 130 11.26 -2.38 -4.32
C VAL A 130 11.45 -1.21 -3.35
N LEU A 131 11.12 -1.41 -2.07
CA LEU A 131 11.13 -0.34 -1.09
C LEU A 131 12.55 0.07 -0.65
N GLY A 132 13.53 -0.81 -0.80
CA GLY A 132 14.92 -0.54 -0.39
C GLY A 132 15.01 0.01 1.04
N LEU A 133 15.51 1.24 1.20
CA LEU A 133 15.68 1.92 2.49
C LEU A 133 14.58 2.94 2.82
N TYR A 134 13.58 3.10 1.95
CA TYR A 134 12.50 4.07 2.16
C TYR A 134 11.70 3.81 3.44
N PRO A 135 11.36 2.55 3.81
CA PRO A 135 10.61 2.30 5.04
C PRO A 135 11.33 2.82 6.28
N ALA A 136 12.63 2.56 6.42
CA ALA A 136 13.43 3.08 7.53
C ALA A 136 13.41 4.61 7.58
N ARG A 137 13.55 5.27 6.42
CA ARG A 137 13.48 6.74 6.32
C ARG A 137 12.12 7.29 6.71
N TRP A 138 11.03 6.63 6.29
CA TRP A 138 9.68 7.06 6.60
C TRP A 138 9.27 6.79 8.04
N ILE A 139 9.73 5.69 8.64
CA ILE A 139 9.41 5.30 10.02
C ILE A 139 10.12 6.21 11.04
N GLU A 140 11.38 6.54 10.81
CA GLU A 140 12.24 7.17 11.82
C GLU A 140 11.65 8.45 12.46
N PRO A 141 11.08 9.41 11.70
CA PRO A 141 10.47 10.62 12.27
C PRO A 141 9.25 10.34 13.18
N TRP A 142 8.61 9.19 13.03
CA TRP A 142 7.40 8.82 13.77
C TRP A 142 7.70 8.06 15.06
N LYS A 143 8.88 7.43 15.20
CA LYS A 143 9.25 6.69 16.42
C LYS A 143 9.13 7.52 17.70
N ALA A 144 9.51 8.79 17.64
CA ALA A 144 9.44 9.71 18.80
C ALA A 144 8.01 10.15 19.16
N LYS A 145 7.07 10.09 18.20
CA LYS A 145 5.66 10.48 18.39
C LYS A 145 4.77 9.31 18.78
N ARG A 146 5.29 8.09 18.71
CA ARG A 146 4.59 6.85 19.00
C ARG A 146 3.99 6.88 20.42
N PRO A 147 2.72 6.48 20.59
CA PRO A 147 2.11 6.37 21.91
C PRO A 147 2.86 5.41 22.84
N ASN A 148 2.83 5.72 24.14
CA ASN A 148 3.33 4.86 25.21
C ASN A 148 2.23 4.08 25.94
N ALA A 149 0.97 4.34 25.57
CA ALA A 149 -0.21 3.66 26.06
C ALA A 149 -0.91 2.93 24.91
N TYR A 150 -1.55 1.80 25.23
CA TYR A 150 -2.31 1.04 24.24
C TYR A 150 -3.49 1.86 23.70
N CYS A 151 -3.58 1.91 22.38
CA CYS A 151 -4.63 2.57 21.59
C CYS A 151 -4.59 2.03 20.15
N ASP A 152 -5.55 2.43 19.32
CA ASP A 152 -5.65 2.02 17.91
C ASP A 152 -4.37 2.28 17.11
N GLU A 153 -3.64 3.35 17.43
CA GLU A 153 -2.37 3.65 16.76
C GLU A 153 -1.30 2.58 17.02
N ILE A 154 -1.31 1.94 18.21
CA ILE A 154 -0.40 0.82 18.50
C ILE A 154 -0.67 -0.38 17.59
N VAL A 155 -1.93 -0.63 17.23
CA VAL A 155 -2.29 -1.69 16.27
C VAL A 155 -1.72 -1.37 14.89
N LYS A 156 -1.83 -0.11 14.45
CA LYS A 156 -1.21 0.36 13.20
C LYS A 156 0.32 0.18 13.23
N TRP A 157 0.95 0.50 14.36
CA TRP A 157 2.39 0.31 14.55
C TRP A 157 2.82 -1.17 14.52
N ILE A 158 2.04 -2.09 15.11
CA ILE A 158 2.28 -3.53 15.01
C ILE A 158 2.29 -3.95 13.54
N PHE A 159 1.29 -3.52 12.78
CA PHE A 159 1.19 -3.85 11.36
C PHE A 159 2.35 -3.28 10.54
N VAL A 160 2.62 -1.98 10.65
CA VAL A 160 3.71 -1.29 9.93
C VAL A 160 5.06 -1.95 10.20
N SER A 161 5.37 -2.24 11.47
CA SER A 161 6.64 -2.85 11.84
C SER A 161 6.77 -4.31 11.39
N GLY A 162 5.67 -5.04 11.33
CA GLY A 162 5.63 -6.40 10.79
C GLY A 162 5.88 -6.42 9.27
N VAL A 163 5.18 -5.58 8.51
CA VAL A 163 5.33 -5.49 7.04
C VAL A 163 6.74 -5.03 6.65
N PHE A 164 7.26 -4.00 7.32
CA PHE A 164 8.59 -3.47 6.99
C PHE A 164 9.75 -4.17 7.71
N ASN A 165 9.48 -5.26 8.42
CA ASN A 165 10.47 -6.09 9.10
C ASN A 165 11.40 -5.31 10.05
N ASP A 166 10.84 -4.31 10.76
CA ASP A 166 11.55 -3.60 11.85
C ASP A 166 11.35 -4.38 13.16
N CYS A 167 12.23 -5.36 13.39
CA CYS A 167 12.13 -6.30 14.52
C CYS A 167 12.13 -5.62 15.89
N GLU A 168 12.95 -4.57 16.08
CA GLU A 168 13.04 -3.86 17.34
C GLU A 168 11.75 -3.10 17.64
N LEU A 169 11.23 -2.39 16.63
CA LEU A 169 9.96 -1.70 16.72
C LEU A 169 8.83 -2.69 16.97
N TYR A 170 8.76 -3.78 16.20
CA TYR A 170 7.71 -4.81 16.31
C TYR A 170 7.66 -5.43 17.70
N ALA A 171 8.81 -5.81 18.26
CA ALA A 171 8.91 -6.34 19.61
C ALA A 171 8.45 -5.31 20.66
N SER A 172 8.85 -4.05 20.50
CA SER A 172 8.49 -2.97 21.42
C SER A 172 6.97 -2.73 21.45
N VAL A 173 6.31 -2.63 20.29
CA VAL A 173 4.88 -2.29 20.20
C VAL A 173 3.98 -3.47 20.52
N THR A 174 4.37 -4.69 20.13
CA THR A 174 3.65 -5.91 20.50
C THR A 174 3.72 -6.15 22.01
N CYS A 175 4.89 -5.96 22.63
CA CYS A 175 5.03 -6.05 24.09
C CYS A 175 4.16 -5.03 24.83
N LEU A 176 4.10 -3.78 24.33
CA LEU A 176 3.22 -2.75 24.88
C LEU A 176 1.75 -3.16 24.80
N ALA A 177 1.31 -3.65 23.64
CA ALA A 177 -0.05 -4.11 23.43
C ALA A 177 -0.41 -5.27 24.37
N ILE A 178 0.40 -6.33 24.42
CA ILE A 178 0.19 -7.50 25.30
C ILE A 178 0.07 -7.08 26.77
N ARG A 179 0.88 -6.11 27.22
CA ARG A 179 0.89 -5.71 28.64
C ARG A 179 -0.28 -4.83 29.05
N GLN A 180 -0.91 -4.13 28.10
CA GLN A 180 -1.88 -3.07 28.41
C GLN A 180 -3.27 -3.32 27.83
N SER A 181 -3.42 -4.20 26.84
CA SER A 181 -4.72 -4.58 26.29
C SER A 181 -5.54 -5.29 27.37
N LYS A 182 -6.74 -4.79 27.65
CA LYS A 182 -7.68 -5.40 28.60
C LYS A 182 -8.62 -6.40 27.94
N ASP A 183 -8.72 -6.35 26.61
CA ASP A 183 -9.65 -7.09 25.78
C ASP A 183 -8.95 -7.55 24.48
N ILE A 184 -9.69 -8.24 23.61
CA ILE A 184 -9.24 -8.66 22.28
C ILE A 184 -8.79 -7.43 21.48
N ILE A 185 -7.62 -7.53 20.85
CA ILE A 185 -7.08 -6.47 19.99
C ILE A 185 -7.93 -6.38 18.73
N ASN A 186 -8.55 -5.21 18.49
CA ASN A 186 -9.23 -4.92 17.24
C ASN A 186 -8.20 -4.68 16.14
N PRO A 187 -8.21 -5.45 15.03
CA PRO A 187 -7.25 -5.29 13.94
C PRO A 187 -7.48 -4.04 13.08
N LEU A 188 -8.57 -3.29 13.26
CA LEU A 188 -8.88 -2.07 12.49
C LEU A 188 -8.94 -2.31 10.97
N ASP A 189 -9.46 -3.46 10.54
CA ASP A 189 -9.45 -3.93 9.14
C ASP A 189 -8.05 -4.13 8.53
N LEU A 190 -6.98 -4.07 9.32
CA LEU A 190 -5.63 -4.38 8.83
C LEU A 190 -5.48 -5.89 8.61
N PRO A 191 -4.72 -6.32 7.59
CA PRO A 191 -4.47 -7.73 7.31
C PRO A 191 -3.42 -8.31 8.28
N ILE A 192 -3.71 -8.24 9.58
CA ILE A 192 -2.89 -8.82 10.64
C ILE A 192 -3.31 -10.29 10.82
N PRO A 193 -2.37 -11.26 10.80
CA PRO A 193 -2.69 -12.65 11.07
C PRO A 193 -3.38 -12.83 12.43
N LEU A 194 -4.53 -13.53 12.44
CA LEU A 194 -5.35 -13.78 13.63
C LEU A 194 -4.63 -14.53 14.76
N SER A 195 -3.47 -15.13 14.49
CA SER A 195 -2.64 -15.76 15.53
C SER A 195 -2.12 -14.77 16.60
N VAL A 196 -2.25 -13.46 16.36
CA VAL A 196 -1.91 -12.39 17.32
C VAL A 196 -3.13 -11.89 18.10
N THR A 197 -4.35 -12.15 17.61
CA THR A 197 -5.61 -11.75 18.24
C THR A 197 -6.17 -12.96 19.00
N GLY A 198 -5.76 -13.13 20.26
CA GLY A 198 -6.13 -14.32 21.07
C GLY A 198 -7.62 -14.67 20.97
N GLU A 199 -7.92 -15.93 20.66
CA GLU A 199 -9.30 -16.43 20.70
C GLU A 199 -9.78 -16.54 22.16
N PRO A 200 -11.05 -16.22 22.45
CA PRO A 200 -11.66 -16.58 23.71
C PRO A 200 -11.89 -18.10 23.74
N ILE A 201 -11.40 -18.76 24.80
CA ILE A 201 -11.65 -20.17 25.14
C ILE A 201 -13.13 -20.35 25.49
#